data_AF-A0A5N9CB66-F1
#
_entry.id   AF-A0A5N9CB66-F1
#
_cell.length_a   1.000
_cell.length_b   1.000
_cell.length_c   1.000
_cell.angle_alpha   90.00
_cell.angle_beta   90.00
_cell.angle_gamma   90.00
#
_symmetry.space_group_name_H-M   'P 1'
#
loop_
_entity.id
_entity.type
_entity.pdbx_description
1 polymer ?
#
loop_
_entity_poly.entity_id
_entity_poly.type
_entity_poly.pdbx_seq_one_letter_code
_entity_poly.pdbx_strand_id
1 'polypeptide(L)' 'MPRLSIVTTTYLRNATALLILLALVATTACSSKELAPDFTLPDASGKQINLTSELQNHRGVVIVFYRGFF' A
#
# COMPACT_ATOMS: atom_id res chain seq x y z
N MET A 1 -34.91 -33.11 26.93
CA MET A 1 -33.54 -32.58 27.05
C MET A 1 -32.92 -32.51 25.65
N PRO A 2 -32.80 -31.34 24.99
CA PRO A 2 -32.17 -31.26 23.67
C PRO A 2 -30.65 -31.05 23.79
N ARG A 3 -29.87 -31.79 22.99
CA ARG A 3 -28.41 -31.66 22.86
C ARG A 3 -28.07 -30.58 21.84
N LEU A 4 -27.42 -29.51 22.29
CA LEU A 4 -26.72 -28.53 21.46
C LEU A 4 -25.27 -28.97 21.28
N SER A 5 -24.90 -29.42 20.08
CA SER A 5 -23.49 -29.55 19.65
C SER A 5 -23.52 -29.84 18.17
N ILE A 6 -23.04 -28.90 17.32
CA ILE A 6 -22.57 -29.07 15.92
C ILE A 6 -22.45 -27.70 15.21
N VAL A 7 -22.99 -26.60 15.75
CA VAL A 7 -22.99 -25.28 15.05
C VAL A 7 -21.73 -24.42 15.31
N THR A 8 -20.82 -24.86 16.20
CA THR A 8 -19.64 -24.06 16.59
C THR A 8 -18.43 -24.20 15.66
N THR A 9 -18.34 -25.26 14.84
CA THR A 9 -17.12 -25.57 14.06
C THR A 9 -16.99 -24.76 12.76
N THR A 10 -18.11 -24.37 12.13
CA THR A 10 -18.09 -23.66 10.84
C THR A 10 -17.69 -22.18 10.97
N TYR A 11 -18.06 -21.55 12.09
CA TYR A 11 -17.79 -20.13 12.34
C TYR A 11 -16.29 -19.83 12.47
N LEU A 12 -15.54 -20.73 13.11
CA LEU A 12 -14.10 -20.59 13.31
C LEU A 12 -13.29 -20.65 12.00
N ARG A 13 -13.74 -21.41 10.99
CA ARG A 13 -13.02 -21.54 9.70
C ARG A 13 -13.17 -20.32 8.80
N ASN A 14 -14.32 -19.64 8.87
CA ASN A 14 -14.58 -18.45 8.06
C ASN A 14 -13.87 -17.21 8.65
N ALA A 15 -13.79 -17.13 9.98
CA ALA A 15 -13.10 -16.03 10.66
C ALA A 15 -11.58 -16.04 10.39
N THR A 16 -10.95 -17.21 10.31
CA THR A 16 -9.51 -17.31 10.02
C THR A 16 -9.19 -16.92 8.57
N ALA A 17 -10.03 -17.31 7.61
CA ALA A 17 -9.85 -16.91 6.20
C ALA A 17 -9.94 -15.39 6.02
N LEU A 18 -10.87 -14.73 6.72
CA LEU A 18 -11.01 -13.27 6.71
C LEU A 18 -9.75 -12.58 7.29
N LEU A 19 -9.21 -13.09 8.40
CA LEU A 19 -8.00 -12.55 9.02
C LEU A 19 -6.77 -12.68 8.12
N ILE A 20 -6.64 -13.77 7.38
CA ILE A 20 -5.53 -13.99 6.44
C ILE A 20 -5.62 -13.01 5.25
N LEU A 21 -6.81 -12.79 4.70
CA LEU A 21 -7.04 -11.81 3.63
C LEU A 21 -6.73 -10.38 4.08
N LEU A 22 -7.13 -10.01 5.31
CA LEU A 22 -6.84 -8.68 5.86
C LEU A 22 -5.34 -8.45 6.05
N ALA A 23 -4.62 -9.47 6.51
CA ALA A 23 -3.17 -9.42 6.69
C ALA A 23 -2.41 -9.29 5.36
N LEU A 24 -2.88 -9.94 4.29
CA LEU A 24 -2.26 -9.87 2.97
C LEU A 24 -2.39 -8.49 2.32
N VAL A 25 -3.50 -7.79 2.56
CA VAL A 25 -3.68 -6.40 2.08
C VAL A 25 -2.75 -5.43 2.79
N ALA A 26 -2.38 -5.70 4.05
CA ALA A 26 -1.51 -4.82 4.82
C ALA A 26 -0.01 -4.91 4.42
N THR A 27 0.41 -5.97 3.72
CA THR A 27 1.83 -6.17 3.34
C THR A 27 2.30 -5.39 2.12
N THR A 28 1.41 -4.67 1.41
CA THR A 28 1.78 -3.88 0.21
C THR A 28 2.10 -2.42 0.52
N ALA A 29 2.03 -2.01 1.79
CA ALA A 29 2.49 -0.69 2.21
C ALA A 29 4.03 -0.70 2.26
N CYS A 30 4.65 0.03 1.35
CA CYS A 30 6.10 0.22 1.27
C CYS A 30 6.69 0.54 2.66
N SER A 31 7.65 -0.28 3.10
CA SER A 31 8.30 -0.15 4.40
C SER A 31 9.23 1.06 4.39
N SER A 32 9.10 1.95 5.36
CA SER A 32 9.77 3.26 5.44
C SER A 32 11.32 3.24 5.57
N LYS A 33 11.95 2.08 5.41
CA LYS A 33 13.41 1.89 5.39
C LYS A 33 13.95 1.53 4.00
N GLU A 34 13.08 1.35 3.02
CA GLU A 34 13.47 1.02 1.65
C GLU A 34 13.76 2.30 0.84
N LEU A 35 14.70 2.23 -0.09
CA LEU A 35 15.00 3.35 -0.98
C LEU A 35 13.73 3.69 -1.78
N ALA A 36 13.47 4.99 -1.95
CA ALA A 36 12.37 5.43 -2.79
C ALA A 36 12.55 4.83 -4.20
N PRO A 37 11.52 4.20 -4.79
CA PRO A 37 11.62 3.64 -6.12
C PRO A 37 11.90 4.75 -7.12
N ASP A 38 12.83 4.51 -8.05
CA ASP A 38 13.07 5.48 -9.11
C ASP A 38 11.87 5.55 -10.05
N PHE A 39 11.55 6.76 -10.49
CA PHE A 39 10.46 7.01 -11.43
C PHE A 39 10.76 8.23 -12.28
N THR A 40 10.07 8.32 -13.41
CA THR A 40 10.10 9.48 -14.30
C THR A 40 8.68 9.97 -14.53
N LEU A 41 8.46 11.27 -14.34
CA LEU A 41 7.17 11.93 -14.55
C LEU A 41 7.35 13.18 -15.39
N PRO A 42 6.39 13.50 -16.28
CA PRO A 42 6.37 14.79 -16.95
C PRO A 42 5.98 15.89 -15.94
N ASP A 43 6.66 17.03 -16.01
CA ASP A 43 6.22 18.25 -15.33
C ASP A 43 5.05 18.93 -16.08
N ALA A 44 4.60 20.08 -15.57
CA ALA A 44 3.50 20.83 -16.16
C ALA A 44 3.76 21.33 -17.59
N SER A 45 5.03 21.39 -18.02
CA SER A 45 5.44 21.75 -19.38
C SER A 45 5.63 20.53 -20.30
N GLY A 46 5.45 19.32 -19.76
CA GLY A 46 5.70 18.05 -20.47
C GLY A 46 7.17 17.63 -20.46
N LYS A 47 8.06 18.34 -19.76
CA LYS A 47 9.46 17.95 -19.62
C LYS A 47 9.55 16.76 -18.67
N GLN A 48 10.31 15.73 -19.07
CA GLN A 48 10.53 14.57 -18.23
C GLN A 48 11.45 14.90 -17.05
N ILE A 49 11.00 14.59 -15.83
CA ILE A 49 11.73 14.73 -14.58
C ILE A 49 11.99 13.34 -14.02
N ASN A 50 13.25 13.03 -13.71
CA ASN A 50 13.68 11.77 -13.13
C ASN A 50 14.08 11.98 -11.66
N LEU A 51 13.59 11.12 -10.76
CA LEU A 51 13.83 11.25 -9.32
C LEU A 51 15.32 11.16 -8.96
N THR A 52 16.05 10.21 -9.55
CA THR A 52 17.50 10.06 -9.32
C THR A 52 18.28 11.33 -9.69
N SER A 53 17.95 11.98 -10.80
CA SER A 53 18.60 13.23 -11.19
C SER A 53 18.31 14.36 -10.20
N GLU A 54 17.08 14.46 -9.71
CA GLU A 54 16.70 15.50 -8.72
C GLU A 54 17.39 15.28 -7.36
N LEU A 55 17.56 14.03 -6.93
CA LEU A 55 18.27 13.68 -5.70
C LEU A 55 19.80 13.89 -5.79
N GLN A 56 20.38 13.90 -7.00
CA GLN A 56 21.80 14.25 -7.17
C GLN A 56 22.02 15.75 -7.06
N ASN A 57 21.06 16.55 -7.53
CA ASN A 57 21.16 18.01 -7.55
C ASN A 57 20.70 18.67 -6.23
N HIS A 58 19.91 17.96 -5.42
CA HIS A 58 19.32 18.49 -4.19
C HIS A 58 19.59 17.59 -2.99
N ARG A 59 19.60 18.17 -1.79
CA ARG A 59 19.76 17.39 -0.54
C ARG A 59 18.54 16.53 -0.19
N GLY A 60 17.39 16.80 -0.81
CA GLY A 60 16.15 16.06 -0.59
C GLY A 60 15.06 16.54 -1.55
N VAL A 61 14.09 15.66 -1.80
CA VAL A 61 12.94 15.89 -2.70
C VAL A 61 11.66 15.58 -1.94
N VAL A 62 10.65 16.44 -2.07
CA VAL A 62 9.32 16.25 -1.47
C VAL A 62 8.31 16.02 -2.58
N ILE A 63 7.59 14.90 -2.50
CA ILE A 63 6.55 14.52 -3.47
C ILE A 63 5.18 14.68 -2.80
N VAL A 64 4.30 15.47 -3.40
CA VAL A 64 2.95 15.70 -2.89
C VAL A 64 1.94 15.09 -3.86
N PHE A 65 1.30 14.00 -3.44
CA PHE A 65 0.16 13.43 -4.16
C PHE A 65 -1.12 14.13 -3.74
N TYR A 66 -1.78 14.78 -4.67
CA TYR A 66 -3.11 15.35 -4.46
C TYR A 66 -4.09 14.72 -5.44
N ARG A 67 -5.29 14.43 -4.96
CA ARG A 67 -6.40 14.03 -5.82
C ARG A 67 -7.00 15.30 -6.38
N GLY A 68 -6.91 15.49 -7.70
CA GLY A 68 -7.50 16.66 -8.34
C GLY A 68 -8.99 16.77 -8.03
N PHE A 69 -9.40 17.94 -7.54
CA PHE A 69 -10.74 18.46 -7.76
C PHE A 69 -10.56 19.55 -8.81
N PHE A 70 -11.03 19.29 -10.02
CA PHE A 70 -11.13 20.28 -11.08
C PHE A 70 -12.61 20.40 -11.45
#